data_AF-A0A392PNN0-F1
#
_entry.id   AF-A0A392PNN0-F1
#
_cell.length_a   1.000
_cell.length_b   1.000
_cell.length_c   1.000
_cell.angle_alpha   90.00
_cell.angle_beta   90.00
_cell.angle_gamma   90.00
#
_symmetry.space_group_name_H-M   'P 1'
#
loop_
_entity.id
_entity.type
_entity.pdbx_description
1 polymer ?
#
loop_
_entity_poly.entity_id
_entity_poly.type
_entity_poly.pdbx_seq_one_letter_code
_entity_poly.pdbx_strand_id
1 'polypeptide(L)'
;NGLFQICDGRREIDIRNRKKDSDEDDQQFTEQELDEVQRMRNTPDFFTKLVESVAPTIFGHQDIKRAILLMLMSGVHKSTHEGISLRGDINVCIVGDPSCAKSQFLKYTSSIVPRSVYTSGKSSSAAGLTATVAKEPETGEFCIEVNNLSLFCTY
;
A
#
# COMPACT_ATOMS: atom_id res chain seq x y z
N ASN A 1 -26.57 -51.64 3.62
CA ASN A 1 -25.39 -51.42 2.75
C ASN A 1 -25.51 -50.07 2.07
N GLY A 2 -24.90 -48.97 2.47
CA GLY A 2 -24.03 -48.62 3.59
C GLY A 2 -24.08 -47.09 3.64
N LEU A 3 -24.33 -46.58 4.83
CA LEU A 3 -24.51 -45.17 5.18
C LEU A 3 -23.15 -44.46 5.06
N PHE A 4 -22.98 -43.49 4.15
CA PHE A 4 -21.82 -42.57 4.21
C PHE A 4 -22.15 -41.52 5.27
N GLN A 5 -21.65 -41.78 6.47
CA GLN A 5 -21.84 -40.98 7.67
C GLN A 5 -20.97 -39.71 7.56
N ILE A 6 -21.61 -38.61 7.19
CA ILE A 6 -21.06 -37.26 7.36
C ILE A 6 -20.99 -37.05 8.89
N CYS A 7 -19.79 -37.11 9.45
CA CYS A 7 -19.56 -36.75 10.85
C CYS A 7 -19.83 -35.26 11.03
N ASP A 8 -21.06 -34.96 11.45
CA ASP A 8 -21.47 -33.69 12.03
C ASP A 8 -20.74 -33.53 13.38
N GLY A 9 -19.62 -32.82 13.34
CA GLY A 9 -18.88 -32.36 14.51
C GLY A 9 -18.98 -30.84 14.59
N ARG A 10 -20.19 -30.30 14.71
CA ARG A 10 -20.42 -28.89 15.09
C ARG A 10 -19.70 -28.55 16.39
N ARG A 11 -18.50 -28.01 16.27
CA ARG A 11 -18.10 -26.86 17.06
C ARG A 11 -18.30 -25.66 16.16
N GLU A 12 -19.39 -24.93 16.37
CA GLU A 12 -19.53 -23.56 15.89
C GLU A 12 -18.40 -22.74 16.52
N ILE A 13 -17.27 -22.68 15.81
CA ILE A 13 -16.31 -21.61 16.03
C ILE A 13 -16.97 -20.41 15.38
N ASP A 14 -17.51 -19.51 16.18
CA ASP A 14 -18.07 -18.25 15.73
C ASP A 14 -16.93 -17.39 15.15
N ILE A 15 -16.67 -17.56 13.85
CA ILE A 15 -15.59 -16.87 13.11
C ILE A 15 -15.87 -15.36 12.96
N ARG A 16 -17.06 -14.88 13.36
CA ARG A 16 -17.42 -13.46 13.30
C ARG A 16 -16.65 -12.59 14.29
N ASN A 17 -15.97 -13.19 15.26
CA ASN A 17 -15.10 -12.46 16.19
C ASN A 17 -13.62 -12.80 15.97
N ARG A 18 -13.17 -12.86 14.71
CA ARG A 18 -11.75 -12.63 14.44
C ARG A 18 -11.51 -11.15 14.71
N LYS A 19 -11.17 -10.81 15.96
CA LYS A 19 -10.44 -9.57 16.26
C LYS A 19 -9.39 -9.48 15.16
N LYS A 20 -9.50 -8.48 14.29
CA LYS A 20 -8.43 -8.15 13.39
C LYS A 20 -7.26 -7.86 14.33
N ASP A 21 -6.31 -8.78 14.43
CA ASP A 21 -4.93 -8.44 14.80
C ASP A 21 -4.36 -7.64 13.62
N SER A 22 -5.00 -6.50 13.37
CA SER A 22 -4.32 -5.37 12.79
C SER A 22 -3.61 -4.77 13.99
N ASP A 23 -2.31 -5.01 14.07
CA ASP A 23 -1.35 -4.07 14.67
C ASP A 23 -1.40 -2.73 13.88
N GLU A 24 -2.60 -2.21 13.62
CA GLU A 24 -2.82 -0.78 13.51
C GLU A 24 -2.73 -0.36 14.97
N ASP A 25 -1.52 -0.01 15.40
CA ASP A 25 -1.30 0.65 16.66
C ASP A 25 -2.37 1.74 16.77
N ASP A 26 -3.38 1.53 17.63
CA ASP A 26 -4.27 2.58 18.12
C ASP A 26 -3.41 3.51 19.00
N GLN A 27 -2.41 4.15 18.38
CA GLN A 27 -1.58 5.18 18.95
C GLN A 27 -2.48 6.38 19.14
N GLN A 28 -3.12 6.42 20.30
CA GLN A 28 -3.79 7.62 20.77
C GLN A 28 -2.72 8.69 20.94
N PHE A 29 -2.77 9.70 20.07
CA PHE A 29 -1.90 10.87 20.17
C PHE A 29 -2.05 11.50 21.54
N THR A 30 -0.91 11.84 22.14
CA THR A 30 -0.86 12.63 23.36
C THR A 30 -1.33 14.06 23.10
N GLU A 31 -1.78 14.77 24.14
CA GLU A 31 -2.18 16.17 24.02
C GLU A 31 -1.06 17.08 23.48
N GLN A 32 0.20 16.73 23.77
CA GLN A 32 1.38 17.45 23.28
C GLN A 32 1.56 17.28 21.76
N GLU A 33 1.42 16.06 21.25
CA GLU A 33 1.49 15.79 19.80
C GLU A 33 0.35 16.48 19.04
N LEU A 34 -0.85 16.51 19.62
CA LEU A 34 -1.99 17.22 19.04
C LEU A 34 -1.73 18.73 18.94
N ASP A 35 -1.16 19.35 19.98
CA ASP A 35 -0.79 20.77 19.95
C ASP A 35 0.31 21.04 18.91
N GLU A 36 1.30 20.15 18.79
CA GLU A 36 2.34 20.26 17.78
C GLU A 36 1.78 20.18 16.34
N VAL A 37 0.88 19.24 16.08
CA VAL A 37 0.18 19.12 14.79
C VAL A 37 -0.62 20.38 14.48
N GLN A 38 -1.30 20.96 15.47
CA GLN A 38 -2.04 22.21 15.29
C GLN A 38 -1.10 23.39 14.96
N ARG A 39 0.05 23.48 15.63
CA ARG A 39 1.08 24.50 15.33
C ARG A 39 1.64 24.32 13.91
N MET A 40 1.96 23.09 13.51
CA MET A 40 2.44 22.79 12.16
C MET A 40 1.42 23.20 11.09
N ARG A 41 0.13 22.90 11.32
CA ARG A 41 -0.96 23.30 10.41
C ARG A 41 -1.05 24.81 10.20
N ASN A 42 -0.78 25.60 11.24
CA ASN A 42 -0.92 27.06 11.20
C ASN A 42 0.34 27.77 10.66
N THR A 43 1.35 27.02 10.22
CA THR A 43 2.58 27.59 9.64
C THR A 43 2.31 28.11 8.21
N PRO A 44 2.82 29.29 7.83
CA PRO A 44 2.72 29.77 6.45
C PRO A 44 3.48 28.82 5.51
N ASP A 45 2.92 28.61 4.31
CA ASP A 45 3.46 27.73 3.28
C ASP A 45 3.71 26.27 3.74
N PHE A 46 2.86 25.76 4.64
CA PHE A 46 2.98 24.40 5.19
C PHE A 46 3.14 23.34 4.10
N PHE A 47 2.41 23.47 2.98
CA PHE A 47 2.46 22.52 1.87
C PHE A 47 3.85 22.47 1.24
N THR A 48 4.47 23.62 1.00
CA THR A 48 5.83 23.69 0.44
C THR A 48 6.84 23.08 1.41
N LYS A 49 6.70 23.32 2.71
CA LYS A 49 7.57 22.71 3.74
C LYS A 49 7.43 21.18 3.80
N LEU A 50 6.20 20.67 3.67
CA LEU A 50 5.97 19.22 3.58
C LEU A 50 6.64 18.63 2.35
N VAL A 51 6.51 19.28 1.20
CA VAL A 51 7.14 18.85 -0.06
C VAL A 51 8.66 18.82 0.07
N GLU A 52 9.27 19.84 0.68
CA GLU A 52 10.72 19.87 0.91
C GLU A 52 11.19 18.78 1.88
N SER A 53 10.33 18.39 2.82
CA SER A 53 10.58 17.30 3.76
C SER A 53 10.52 15.91 3.11
N VAL A 54 9.88 15.78 1.94
CA VAL A 54 9.87 14.54 1.16
C VAL A 54 11.21 14.37 0.43
N ALA A 55 11.86 13.21 0.67
CA ALA A 55 13.15 12.85 0.10
C ALA A 55 14.20 13.99 0.24
N PRO A 56 14.60 14.36 1.46
CA PRO A 56 15.50 15.50 1.70
C PRO A 56 16.91 15.27 1.13
N THR A 57 17.27 14.02 0.87
CA THR A 57 18.55 13.63 0.26
C THR A 57 18.66 14.01 -1.22
N ILE A 58 17.54 14.32 -1.89
CA ILE A 58 17.51 14.67 -3.31
C ILE A 58 17.23 16.17 -3.45
N PHE A 59 18.14 16.88 -4.12
CA PHE A 59 18.01 18.30 -4.39
C PHE A 59 17.12 18.59 -5.61
N GLY A 60 16.28 19.63 -5.50
CA GLY A 60 15.38 20.07 -6.57
C GLY A 60 14.16 19.17 -6.78
N HIS A 61 13.65 19.15 -8.02
CA HIS A 61 12.51 18.33 -8.46
C HIS A 61 11.25 18.49 -7.57
N GLN A 62 10.89 19.74 -7.26
CA GLN A 62 9.77 20.05 -6.37
C GLN A 62 8.44 19.48 -6.87
N ASP A 63 8.22 19.44 -8.18
CA ASP A 63 6.99 18.89 -8.76
C ASP A 63 6.90 17.36 -8.60
N ILE A 64 8.03 16.65 -8.66
CA ILE A 64 8.08 15.20 -8.41
C ILE A 64 7.80 14.92 -6.93
N LYS A 65 8.41 15.71 -6.02
CA LYS A 65 8.17 15.59 -4.58
C LYS A 65 6.71 15.86 -4.21
N ARG A 66 6.08 16.87 -4.84
CA ARG A 66 4.63 17.16 -4.72
C ARG A 66 3.79 15.97 -5.17
N ALA A 67 4.10 15.40 -6.34
CA ALA A 67 3.36 14.25 -6.86
C ALA A 67 3.46 13.04 -5.92
N ILE A 68 4.65 12.75 -5.40
CA ILE A 68 4.86 11.67 -4.42
C ILE A 68 4.09 11.95 -3.13
N LEU A 69 4.14 13.18 -2.60
CA LEU A 69 3.39 13.55 -1.39
C LEU A 69 1.88 13.32 -1.58
N LEU A 70 1.32 13.74 -2.71
CA LEU A 70 -0.10 13.53 -3.03
C LEU A 70 -0.44 12.04 -3.18
N MET A 71 0.46 11.25 -3.78
CA MET A 71 0.31 9.80 -3.87
C MET A 71 0.26 9.14 -2.48
N LEU A 72 1.10 9.58 -1.54
CA LEU A 72 1.12 9.07 -0.17
C LEU A 72 -0.16 9.40 0.61
N MET A 73 -0.72 10.59 0.40
CA MET A 73 -1.98 10.98 1.03
C MET A 73 -3.19 10.26 0.41
N SER A 74 -3.05 9.74 -0.82
CA SER A 74 -4.13 9.18 -1.63
C SER A 74 -5.33 10.11 -1.78
N GLY A 75 -6.36 9.67 -2.49
CA GLY A 75 -7.64 10.36 -2.60
C GLY A 75 -8.75 9.64 -1.87
N VAL A 76 -9.96 10.20 -1.94
CA VAL A 76 -11.15 9.62 -1.31
C VAL A 76 -11.93 8.82 -2.33
N HIS A 77 -12.12 7.52 -2.07
CA HIS A 77 -13.02 6.69 -2.86
C HIS A 77 -14.45 7.22 -2.79
N LYS A 78 -15.08 7.34 -3.96
CA LYS A 78 -16.46 7.81 -4.08
C LYS A 78 -17.31 6.70 -4.68
N SER A 79 -18.53 6.60 -4.20
CA SER A 79 -19.54 5.71 -4.77
C SER A 79 -20.63 6.54 -5.40
N THR A 80 -21.04 6.15 -6.60
CA THR A 80 -22.18 6.75 -7.28
C THR A 80 -23.50 6.26 -6.66
N HIS A 81 -24.59 6.97 -6.93
CA HIS A 81 -25.93 6.56 -6.46
C HIS A 81 -26.37 5.20 -7.03
N GLU A 82 -25.78 4.79 -8.16
CA GLU A 82 -26.01 3.50 -8.83
C GLU A 82 -25.15 2.36 -8.26
N GLY A 83 -24.37 2.60 -7.20
CA GLY A 83 -23.56 1.57 -6.52
C GLY A 83 -22.21 1.27 -7.18
N ILE A 84 -21.82 2.03 -8.21
CA ILE A 84 -20.51 1.89 -8.84
C ILE A 84 -19.46 2.61 -7.99
N SER A 85 -18.39 1.90 -7.62
CA SER A 85 -17.24 2.43 -6.90
C SER A 85 -16.24 3.08 -7.86
N LEU A 86 -15.84 4.31 -7.56
CA LEU A 86 -14.82 5.07 -8.29
C LEU A 86 -13.48 4.99 -7.56
N ARG A 87 -12.42 4.76 -8.33
CA ARG A 87 -11.05 4.72 -7.81
C ARG A 87 -10.65 6.09 -7.26
N GLY A 88 -10.31 6.14 -5.97
CA GLY A 88 -9.79 7.33 -5.29
C GLY A 88 -8.27 7.40 -5.28
N ASP A 89 -7.57 6.31 -5.61
CA ASP A 89 -6.12 6.25 -5.51
C ASP A 89 -5.41 7.03 -6.63
N ILE A 90 -4.32 7.68 -6.24
CA ILE A 90 -3.43 8.39 -7.16
C ILE A 90 -2.26 7.47 -7.51
N ASN A 91 -1.97 7.32 -8.79
CA ASN A 91 -0.78 6.60 -9.26
C ASN A 91 0.13 7.56 -10.00
N VAL A 92 1.41 7.58 -9.63
CA VAL A 92 2.41 8.46 -10.23
C VAL A 92 3.43 7.62 -10.99
N CYS A 93 3.69 8.00 -12.25
CA CYS A 93 4.75 7.43 -13.07
C CYS A 93 5.82 8.50 -13.32
N ILE A 94 7.08 8.20 -12.98
CA ILE A 94 8.20 9.13 -13.14
C ILE A 94 9.03 8.68 -14.35
N VAL A 95 9.02 9.47 -15.42
CA VAL A 95 9.79 9.24 -16.64
C VAL A 95 10.77 10.40 -16.84
N GLY A 96 12.01 10.10 -17.24
CA GLY A 96 13.01 11.13 -17.50
C GLY A 96 14.38 10.53 -17.82
N ASP A 97 15.37 11.38 -18.04
CA ASP A 97 16.72 10.98 -18.42
C ASP A 97 17.45 10.17 -17.33
N PRO A 98 18.43 9.34 -17.70
CA PRO A 98 19.34 8.77 -16.70
C PRO A 98 19.96 9.90 -15.87
N SER A 99 20.24 9.62 -14.59
CA SER A 99 20.77 10.60 -13.60
C SER A 99 19.75 11.51 -12.89
N CYS A 100 18.46 11.51 -13.24
CA CYS A 100 17.43 12.31 -12.54
C CYS A 100 16.93 11.75 -11.18
N ALA A 101 17.75 10.96 -10.47
CA ALA A 101 17.42 10.37 -9.15
C ALA A 101 16.10 9.55 -9.05
N LYS A 102 15.47 9.17 -10.18
CA LYS A 102 14.18 8.45 -10.24
C LYS A 102 14.12 7.22 -9.32
N SER A 103 15.14 6.34 -9.40
CA SER A 103 15.21 5.15 -8.56
C SER A 103 15.41 5.47 -7.08
N GLN A 104 16.00 6.61 -6.73
CA GLN A 104 16.15 7.03 -5.33
C GLN A 104 14.81 7.49 -4.74
N PHE A 105 13.98 8.19 -5.52
CA PHE A 105 12.62 8.53 -5.10
C PHE A 105 11.77 7.29 -4.81
N LEU A 106 11.87 6.26 -5.65
CA LEU A 106 11.15 5.00 -5.47
C LEU A 106 11.60 4.24 -4.23
N LYS A 107 12.92 4.15 -3.99
CA LYS A 107 13.48 3.54 -2.77
C LYS A 107 13.06 4.28 -1.50
N TYR A 108 13.11 5.61 -1.53
CA TYR A 108 12.66 6.45 -0.42
C TYR A 108 11.18 6.20 -0.12
N THR A 109 10.33 6.24 -1.15
CA THR A 109 8.88 5.99 -1.01
C THR A 109 8.62 4.59 -0.43
N SER A 110 9.35 3.57 -0.90
CA SER A 110 9.23 2.21 -0.39
C SER A 110 9.71 2.05 1.07
N SER A 111 10.52 2.98 1.58
CA SER A 111 11.00 2.92 2.97
C SER A 111 10.04 3.57 3.96
N ILE A 112 9.24 4.55 3.50
CA ILE A 112 8.33 5.31 4.36
C ILE A 112 6.91 4.72 4.40
N VAL A 113 6.48 4.01 3.35
CA VAL A 113 5.11 3.46 3.27
C VAL A 113 5.06 2.06 3.86
N PRO A 114 4.29 1.84 4.94
CA PRO A 114 4.07 0.50 5.46
C PRO A 114 3.32 -0.33 4.41
N ARG A 115 3.83 -1.54 4.11
CA ARG A 115 3.32 -2.45 3.06
C ARG A 115 3.62 -2.04 1.60
N SER A 116 4.62 -1.21 1.38
CA SER A 116 5.15 -0.98 0.02
C SER A 116 6.18 -2.04 -0.36
N VAL A 117 6.22 -2.37 -1.66
CA VAL A 117 7.19 -3.33 -2.21
C VAL A 117 7.92 -2.67 -3.37
N TYR A 118 9.24 -2.64 -3.28
CA TYR A 118 10.09 -2.21 -4.37
C TYR A 118 10.47 -3.39 -5.27
N THR A 119 10.15 -3.28 -6.55
CA THR A 119 10.38 -4.33 -7.55
C THR A 119 11.08 -3.74 -8.78
N SER A 120 11.90 -4.57 -9.42
CA SER A 120 12.60 -4.21 -10.66
C SER A 120 11.94 -4.92 -11.84
N GLY A 121 11.59 -4.16 -12.89
CA GLY A 121 10.92 -4.71 -14.08
C GLY A 121 11.70 -5.80 -14.82
N LYS A 122 13.02 -5.90 -14.63
CA LYS A 122 13.85 -6.93 -15.27
C LYS A 122 13.66 -8.33 -14.69
N SER A 123 13.20 -8.46 -13.45
CA SER A 123 13.04 -9.74 -12.75
C SER A 123 11.59 -10.08 -12.42
N SER A 124 10.63 -9.22 -12.79
CA SER A 124 9.22 -9.40 -12.46
C SER A 124 8.43 -9.85 -13.69
N SER A 125 7.67 -10.95 -13.54
CA SER A 125 6.73 -11.43 -14.55
C SER A 125 5.30 -10.96 -14.22
N ALA A 126 4.46 -10.75 -15.23
CA ALA A 126 3.08 -10.29 -15.03
C ALA A 126 2.25 -11.23 -14.11
N ALA A 127 2.47 -12.55 -14.22
CA ALA A 127 1.87 -13.55 -13.33
C ALA A 127 2.41 -13.41 -11.90
N GLY A 128 3.72 -13.25 -11.73
CA GLY A 128 4.38 -13.10 -10.43
C GLY A 128 4.07 -11.78 -9.70
N LEU A 129 3.34 -10.84 -10.30
CA LEU A 129 2.90 -9.61 -9.65
C LEU A 129 1.43 -9.62 -9.24
N THR A 130 0.61 -10.47 -9.86
CA THR A 130 -0.82 -10.50 -9.59
C THR A 130 -1.15 -11.72 -8.74
N ALA A 131 -1.05 -12.90 -9.33
CA ALA A 131 -1.29 -14.16 -8.66
C ALA A 131 -0.63 -15.27 -9.47
N THR A 132 -0.05 -16.24 -8.75
CA THR A 132 0.54 -17.44 -9.36
C THR A 132 -0.21 -18.66 -8.86
N VAL A 133 -0.45 -19.63 -9.75
CA VAL A 133 -1.02 -20.92 -9.36
C VAL A 133 0.13 -21.88 -9.07
N ALA A 134 0.21 -22.35 -7.82
CA ALA A 134 1.19 -23.32 -7.38
C ALA A 134 0.49 -24.64 -7.03
N LYS A 135 1.17 -25.77 -7.26
CA LYS A 135 0.68 -27.09 -6.87
C LYS A 135 1.41 -27.52 -5.60
N GLU A 136 0.68 -27.78 -4.53
CA GLU A 136 1.28 -28.19 -3.27
C GLU A 136 1.78 -29.65 -3.38
N PRO A 137 3.05 -29.93 -3.02
CA PRO A 137 3.64 -31.24 -3.24
C PRO A 137 3.09 -32.32 -2.28
N GLU A 138 2.51 -31.94 -1.14
CA GLU A 138 1.99 -32.90 -0.15
C GLU A 138 0.54 -33.30 -0.40
N THR A 139 -0.31 -32.35 -0.79
CA THR A 139 -1.75 -32.57 -1.01
C THR A 139 -2.10 -32.76 -2.50
N GLY A 140 -1.25 -32.26 -3.40
CA GLY A 140 -1.50 -32.28 -4.85
C GLY A 140 -2.57 -31.28 -5.30
N GLU A 141 -3.06 -30.43 -4.40
CA GLU A 141 -4.08 -29.42 -4.67
C GLU A 141 -3.46 -28.16 -5.32
N PHE A 142 -4.28 -27.42 -6.07
CA PHE A 142 -3.88 -26.16 -6.68
C PHE A 142 -4.18 -25.01 -5.72
N CYS A 143 -3.14 -24.29 -5.31
CA CYS A 143 -3.22 -23.12 -4.45
C CYS A 143 -2.92 -21.85 -5.27
N ILE A 144 -3.61 -20.76 -4.95
CA ILE A 144 -3.37 -19.45 -5.55
C ILE A 144 -2.52 -18.64 -4.58
N GLU A 145 -1.31 -18.29 -5.00
CA GLU A 145 -0.43 -17.39 -4.27
C GLU A 145 -0.67 -15.95 -4.76
N VAL A 146 -1.10 -15.07 -3.84
CA VAL A 146 -1.23 -13.64 -4.12
C VAL A 146 0.13 -12.97 -3.99
N ASN A 147 0.55 -12.23 -5.02
CA ASN A 147 1.85 -11.58 -5.06
C ASN A 147 1.74 -10.05 -5.05
N ASN A 148 2.89 -9.37 -4.87
CA ASN A 148 3.02 -7.96 -4.55
C ASN A 148 2.54 -6.99 -5.65
N LEU A 149 1.23 -6.79 -5.78
CA LEU A 149 0.63 -5.87 -6.74
C LEU A 149 0.62 -4.39 -6.28
N SER A 150 1.11 -4.06 -5.07
CA SER A 150 0.80 -2.77 -4.44
C SER A 150 1.67 -1.58 -4.84
N LEU A 151 2.82 -1.73 -5.51
CA LEU A 151 3.56 -0.57 -6.04
C LEU A 151 4.55 -1.01 -7.13
N PHE A 152 4.40 -0.51 -8.36
CA PHE A 152 5.31 -0.82 -9.47
C PHE A 152 5.69 0.44 -10.24
N CYS A 153 6.98 0.78 -10.25
CA CYS A 153 7.56 1.58 -11.33
C CYS A 153 9.09 1.44 -11.30
N THR A 154 9.70 0.80 -12.31
CA THR A 154 11.04 1.21 -12.78
C THR A 154 11.12 0.89 -14.27
N TYR A 155 11.33 1.91 -15.10
CA TYR A 155 11.93 1.79 -16.44
C TYR A 155 13.30 2.49 -16.39
#